data_AF-A0A7S0ZA30-F1
#
_entry.id   AF-A0A7S0ZA30-F1
#
_cell.length_a   1.000
_cell.length_b   1.000
_cell.length_c   1.000
_cell.angle_alpha   90.00
_cell.angle_beta   90.00
_cell.angle_gamma   90.00
#
_symmetry.space_group_name_H-M   'P 1'
#
loop_
_entity.id
_entity.type
_entity.pdbx_description
1 polymer ?
#
loop_
_entity_poly.entity_id
_entity_poly.type
_entity_poly.pdbx_seq_one_letter_code
_entity_poly.pdbx_strand_id
1 'polypeptide(L)'
;DQMLPAVAQGAIGITCRGGDDSMLEFLAKLNHEETRMAVECERTFLAALDGSCRTPIAAHCHQVDGKMQFRGLIASLDGKQVLETTREGAWDVKSLLDAGRDAGADL
;
A
#
# COMPACT_ATOMS: atom_id res chain seq x y z
N ASP A 1 5.15 9.35 12.72
CA ASP A 1 6.33 9.34 13.61
C ASP A 1 6.13 8.50 14.87
N GLN A 2 4.90 8.38 15.41
CA GLN A 2 4.59 7.52 16.56
C GLN A 2 3.86 6.21 16.21
N MET A 3 3.03 6.21 15.16
CA MET A 3 2.26 5.04 14.72
C MET A 3 2.16 5.07 13.19
N LEU A 4 2.74 4.08 12.52
CA LEU A 4 2.54 3.90 11.09
C LEU A 4 1.16 3.25 10.87
N PRO A 5 0.33 3.72 9.92
CA PRO A 5 -1.02 3.20 9.75
C PRO A 5 -1.02 1.77 9.21
N ALA A 6 -2.14 1.07 9.42
CA ALA A 6 -2.37 -0.19 8.73
C ALA A 6 -2.40 0.03 7.20
N VAL A 7 -2.02 -0.99 6.45
CA VAL A 7 -2.12 -1.00 4.98
C VAL A 7 -3.54 -0.62 4.55
N ALA A 8 -3.63 0.37 3.66
CA ALA A 8 -4.86 0.94 3.11
C ALA A 8 -5.79 1.63 4.14
N GLN A 9 -5.28 2.03 5.31
CA GLN A 9 -6.09 2.71 6.32
C GLN A 9 -6.66 4.04 5.78
N GLY A 10 -7.97 4.22 5.91
CA GLY A 10 -8.67 5.42 5.46
C GLY A 10 -9.16 5.38 4.00
N ALA A 11 -8.78 4.36 3.23
CA ALA A 11 -9.29 4.15 1.87
C ALA A 11 -10.56 3.29 1.88
N ILE A 12 -11.51 3.63 1.00
CA ILE A 12 -12.70 2.80 0.70
C ILE A 12 -12.48 2.12 -0.65
N GLY A 13 -12.41 0.79 -0.64
CA GLY A 13 -12.38 -0.02 -1.86
C GLY A 13 -13.78 -0.49 -2.24
N ILE A 14 -14.16 -0.34 -3.51
CA ILE A 14 -15.42 -0.87 -4.07
C ILE A 14 -15.06 -1.89 -5.14
N THR A 15 -15.71 -3.06 -5.12
CA THR A 15 -15.46 -4.14 -6.08
C THR A 15 -16.72 -4.45 -6.87
N CYS A 16 -16.55 -4.86 -8.13
CA CYS A 16 -17.60 -5.43 -8.96
C CYS A 16 -17.15 -6.77 -9.53
N ARG A 17 -18.06 -7.51 -10.18
CA ARG A 17 -17.71 -8.75 -10.86
C ARG A 17 -16.80 -8.47 -12.06
N GLY A 18 -15.89 -9.38 -12.37
CA GLY A 18 -15.14 -9.34 -13.63
C GLY A 18 -16.08 -9.47 -14.83
N GLY A 19 -15.85 -8.67 -15.86
CA GLY A 19 -16.70 -8.60 -17.07
C GLY A 19 -18.00 -7.81 -16.91
N ASP A 20 -18.22 -7.14 -15.79
CA ASP A 20 -19.36 -6.24 -15.57
C ASP A 20 -18.99 -4.81 -15.99
N ASP A 21 -18.86 -4.58 -17.30
CA ASP A 21 -18.39 -3.31 -17.87
C ASP A 21 -19.27 -2.11 -17.47
N SER A 22 -20.58 -2.35 -17.35
CA SER A 22 -21.54 -1.35 -16.87
C SER A 22 -21.20 -0.87 -15.46
N MET A 23 -20.92 -1.79 -14.54
CA MET A 23 -20.50 -1.42 -13.18
C MET A 23 -19.13 -0.74 -13.18
N LEU A 24 -18.18 -1.19 -14.01
CA LEU A 24 -16.86 -0.56 -14.13
C LEU A 24 -16.96 0.91 -14.57
N GLU A 25 -17.85 1.24 -15.51
CA GLU A 25 -18.09 2.62 -15.94
C GLU A 25 -18.59 3.53 -14.80
N PHE A 26 -19.43 3.00 -13.91
CA PHE A 26 -19.87 3.75 -12.73
C PHE A 26 -18.75 3.92 -11.71
N LEU A 27 -18.01 2.86 -11.41
CA LEU A 27 -16.93 2.88 -10.43
C LEU A 27 -15.75 3.76 -10.88
N ALA A 28 -15.46 3.82 -12.18
CA ALA A 28 -14.42 4.68 -12.73
C ALA A 28 -14.62 6.17 -12.38
N LYS A 29 -15.87 6.61 -12.22
CA LYS A 29 -16.21 8.01 -11.84
C LYS A 29 -15.98 8.29 -10.35
N LEU A 30 -15.93 7.26 -9.52
CA LEU A 30 -15.68 7.37 -8.07
C LEU A 30 -14.20 7.17 -7.72
N ASN A 31 -13.43 6.57 -8.63
CA ASN A 31 -12.03 6.24 -8.39
C ASN A 31 -11.19 7.52 -8.23
N HIS A 32 -10.47 7.60 -7.11
CA HIS A 32 -9.42 8.58 -6.92
C HIS A 32 -8.07 7.92 -7.21
N GLU A 33 -7.49 8.27 -8.35
CA GLU A 33 -6.33 7.55 -8.90
C GLU A 33 -5.11 7.58 -7.99
N GLU A 34 -4.82 8.72 -7.37
CA GLU A 34 -3.70 8.87 -6.45
C GLU A 34 -3.86 7.94 -5.23
N THR A 35 -5.06 7.87 -4.65
CA THR A 35 -5.33 6.95 -3.53
C THR A 35 -5.26 5.49 -3.96
N ARG A 36 -5.78 5.15 -5.15
CA ARG A 36 -5.69 3.78 -5.68
C ARG A 36 -4.23 3.35 -5.85
N MET A 37 -3.40 4.20 -6.43
CA MET A 37 -1.97 3.97 -6.63
C MET A 37 -1.20 3.79 -5.31
N ALA A 38 -1.47 4.65 -4.31
CA ALA A 38 -0.91 4.52 -2.97
C ALA A 38 -1.28 3.18 -2.31
N VAL A 39 -2.58 2.84 -2.33
CA VAL A 39 -3.09 1.58 -1.77
C VAL A 39 -2.50 0.36 -2.49
N GLU A 40 -2.30 0.42 -3.81
CA GLU A 40 -1.67 -0.68 -4.56
C GLU A 40 -0.21 -0.91 -4.15
N CYS A 41 0.57 0.16 -3.93
CA CYS A 41 1.91 0.06 -3.37
C CYS A 41 1.90 -0.63 -2.00
N GLU A 42 1.04 -0.16 -1.07
CA GLU A 42 0.95 -0.70 0.29
C GLU A 42 0.47 -2.16 0.31
N ARG A 43 -0.52 -2.50 -0.53
CA ARG A 43 -1.04 -3.87 -0.63
C ARG A 43 -0.03 -4.83 -1.27
N THR A 44 0.80 -4.33 -2.17
CA THR A 44 1.89 -5.12 -2.78
C THR A 44 2.94 -5.48 -1.74
N PHE A 45 3.29 -4.53 -0.87
CA PHE A 45 4.14 -4.79 0.30
C PHE A 45 3.52 -5.82 1.25
N LEU A 46 2.25 -5.65 1.62
CA LEU A 46 1.55 -6.61 2.47
C LEU A 46 1.52 -8.02 1.86
N ALA A 47 1.29 -8.12 0.56
CA ALA A 47 1.22 -9.40 -0.15
C ALA A 47 2.58 -10.10 -0.23
N ALA A 48 3.68 -9.34 -0.41
CA ALA A 48 5.03 -9.89 -0.41
C ALA A 48 5.41 -10.54 0.94
N LEU A 49 4.82 -10.05 2.03
CA LEU A 49 5.03 -10.54 3.40
C LEU A 49 4.00 -11.60 3.85
N ASP A 50 3.11 -12.04 2.96
CA ASP A 50 1.96 -12.90 3.28
C ASP A 50 1.12 -12.35 4.47
N GLY A 51 1.00 -11.03 4.51
CA GLY A 51 0.38 -10.29 5.61
C GLY A 51 -1.15 -10.28 5.56
N SER A 52 -1.76 -10.01 6.72
CA SER A 52 -3.21 -9.87 6.87
C SER A 52 -3.58 -8.84 7.94
N CYS A 53 -4.86 -8.68 8.24
CA CYS A 53 -5.33 -7.82 9.33
C CYS A 53 -4.90 -8.30 10.74
N ARG A 54 -4.27 -9.47 10.84
CA ARG A 54 -3.80 -10.06 12.11
C ARG A 54 -2.29 -10.06 12.25
N THR A 55 -1.56 -9.66 11.20
CA THR A 55 -0.10 -9.58 11.24
C THR A 55 0.31 -8.18 11.70
N PRO A 56 1.36 -8.05 12.55
CA PRO A 56 1.87 -6.77 13.05
C PRO A 56 2.66 -6.02 11.96
N ILE A 57 1.99 -5.67 10.87
CA ILE A 57 2.54 -5.05 9.67
C ILE A 57 1.81 -3.73 9.42
N ALA A 58 2.58 -2.68 9.13
CA ALA A 58 2.07 -1.37 8.78
C ALA A 58 2.77 -0.84 7.52
N ALA A 59 2.06 -0.04 6.74
CA ALA A 59 2.63 0.60 5.55
C ALA A 59 1.87 1.87 5.21
N HIS A 60 2.58 2.84 4.64
CA HIS A 60 1.99 4.07 4.13
C HIS A 60 2.75 4.54 2.89
N CYS A 61 2.02 4.78 1.79
CA CYS A 61 2.53 5.33 0.55
C CYS A 61 1.80 6.63 0.23
N HIS A 62 2.54 7.68 -0.12
CA HIS A 62 1.95 8.97 -0.49
C HIS A 62 2.84 9.74 -1.44
N GLN A 63 2.26 10.70 -2.16
CA GLN A 63 2.98 11.57 -3.08
C GLN A 63 3.45 12.84 -2.36
N VAL A 64 4.72 13.20 -2.52
CA VAL A 64 5.31 14.46 -2.05
C VAL A 64 6.11 15.07 -3.19
N ASP A 65 5.80 16.30 -3.58
CA ASP A 65 6.47 17.02 -4.68
C ASP A 65 6.60 16.20 -5.99
N GLY A 66 5.54 15.46 -6.32
CA GLY A 66 5.50 14.62 -7.52
C GLY A 66 6.19 13.25 -7.39
N LYS A 67 6.77 12.94 -6.22
CA LYS A 67 7.53 11.71 -5.97
C LYS A 67 6.82 10.83 -4.95
N MET A 68 7.05 9.53 -5.08
CA MET A 68 6.61 8.54 -4.10
C MET A 68 7.46 8.64 -2.83
N GLN A 69 6.79 8.61 -1.68
CA GLN A 69 7.36 8.28 -0.38
C GLN A 69 6.61 7.10 0.22
N PHE A 70 7.32 5.99 0.40
CA PHE A 70 6.81 4.78 1.02
C PHE A 70 7.55 4.48 2.32
N ARG A 71 6.80 4.07 3.34
CA ARG A 71 7.31 3.51 4.59
C ARG A 71 6.57 2.21 4.88
N GLY A 72 7.30 1.18 5.30
CA GLY A 72 6.76 -0.09 5.76
C GLY A 72 7.46 -0.54 7.05
N LEU A 73 6.76 -1.30 7.89
CA LEU A 73 7.37 -1.93 9.06
C LEU A 73 6.71 -3.26 9.43
N ILE A 74 7.47 -4.11 10.13
CA ILE A 74 7.00 -5.32 10.80
C ILE A 74 7.50 -5.28 12.26
N ALA A 75 6.64 -5.62 13.21
CA ALA A 75 6.99 -5.67 14.63
C ALA A 75 6.78 -7.06 15.23
N SER A 76 7.55 -7.41 16.26
CA SER A 76 7.22 -8.56 17.12
C SER A 76 5.95 -8.28 17.92
N LEU A 77 5.20 -9.33 18.30
CA LEU A 77 3.95 -9.17 19.06
C LEU A 77 4.15 -8.49 20.43
N ASP A 78 5.35 -8.62 21.01
CA ASP A 78 5.71 -7.95 22.26
C ASP A 78 6.33 -6.56 22.05
N GLY A 79 6.43 -6.10 20.80
CA GLY A 79 6.95 -4.79 20.40
C GLY A 79 8.45 -4.58 20.59
N LYS A 80 9.21 -5.61 20.99
CA LYS A 80 10.64 -5.48 21.28
C LYS A 80 11.52 -5.42 20.03
N GLN A 81 11.04 -5.97 18.92
CA GLN A 81 11.72 -5.91 17.64
C GLN A 81 10.83 -5.21 16.63
N VAL A 82 11.41 -4.26 15.91
CA VAL A 82 10.76 -3.54 14.82
C VAL A 82 11.76 -3.49 13.68
N LEU A 83 11.34 -3.93 12.50
CA LEU A 83 12.06 -3.77 11.26
C LEU A 83 11.31 -2.75 10.42
N GLU A 84 12.01 -1.74 9.92
CA GLU A 84 11.45 -0.68 9.08
C GLU A 84 12.15 -0.64 7.73
N THR A 85 11.42 -0.21 6.71
CA THR A 85 11.94 -0.02 5.35
C THR A 85 11.31 1.22 4.72
N THR A 86 12.06 1.88 3.84
CA THR A 86 11.60 3.08 3.13
C THR A 86 11.95 3.00 1.66
N ARG A 87 11.14 3.62 0.81
CA ARG A 87 11.41 3.77 -0.63
C ARG A 87 11.02 5.16 -1.09
N GLU A 88 11.83 5.70 -1.99
CA GLU A 88 11.52 6.92 -2.74
C GLU A 88 11.62 6.63 -4.23
N GLY A 89 10.86 7.34 -5.04
CA GLY A 89 10.83 7.07 -6.47
C GLY A 89 9.88 7.96 -7.25
N ALA A 90 9.74 7.66 -8.52
CA ALA A 90 8.75 8.30 -9.37
C ALA A 90 7.33 7.88 -8.95
N TRP A 91 6.37 8.80 -9.06
CA TRP A 91 4.96 8.50 -8.85
C TRP A 91 4.32 7.92 -10.12
N ASP A 92 4.71 6.69 -10.45
CA ASP A 92 4.14 5.91 -11.53
C ASP A 92 3.88 4.46 -11.07
N VAL A 93 2.97 3.78 -11.77
CA VAL A 93 2.48 2.45 -11.38
C VAL A 93 3.62 1.44 -11.25
N LYS A 94 4.61 1.45 -12.15
CA LYS A 94 5.72 0.50 -12.10
C LYS A 94 6.57 0.74 -10.87
N SER A 95 7.00 1.98 -10.65
CA SER A 95 7.83 2.36 -9.51
C SER A 95 7.16 2.04 -8.17
N LEU A 96 5.85 2.26 -8.05
CA LEU A 96 5.06 1.95 -6.86
C LEU A 96 4.99 0.44 -6.57
N LEU A 97 4.71 -0.37 -7.60
CA LEU A 97 4.62 -1.82 -7.43
C LEU A 97 5.98 -2.43 -7.12
N ASP A 98 7.05 -1.97 -7.78
CA ASP A 98 8.41 -2.42 -7.52
C ASP A 98 8.82 -2.05 -6.09
N ALA A 99 8.54 -0.82 -5.65
CA ALA A 99 8.82 -0.38 -4.28
C ALA A 99 8.12 -1.26 -3.22
N GLY A 100 6.84 -1.60 -3.43
CA GLY A 100 6.10 -2.49 -2.53
C GLY A 100 6.71 -3.90 -2.46
N ARG A 101 7.08 -4.49 -3.61
CA ARG A 101 7.70 -5.83 -3.66
C ARG A 101 9.08 -5.84 -2.99
N ASP A 102 9.93 -4.89 -3.38
CA ASP A 102 11.31 -4.81 -2.89
C ASP A 102 11.33 -4.53 -1.39
N ALA A 103 10.44 -3.67 -0.90
CA ALA A 103 10.30 -3.40 0.52
C ALA A 103 9.89 -4.64 1.32
N GLY A 104 9.00 -5.47 0.76
CA GLY A 104 8.56 -6.70 1.41
C GLY A 104 9.62 -7.81 1.35
N ALA A 105 10.41 -7.88 0.29
CA ALA A 105 11.49 -8.87 0.18
C ALA A 105 12.67 -8.59 1.13
N ASP A 106 12.85 -7.34 1.54
CA ASP A 106 13.89 -6.91 2.48
C ASP A 106 13.54 -7.17 3.96
N LEU A 107 12.27 -7.47 4.27
CA LEU A 107 11.75 -7.66 5.64
C LEU A 107 11.32 -9.10 5.90
#